data_AF-A0A3E2CDK7-F1
#
_entry.id   AF-A0A3E2CDK7-F1
#
_cell.length_a   1.000
_cell.length_b   1.000
_cell.length_c   1.000
_cell.angle_alpha   90.00
_cell.angle_beta   90.00
_cell.angle_gamma   90.00
#
_symmetry.space_group_name_H-M   'P 1'
#
loop_
_entity.id
_entity.type
_entity.pdbx_description
1 polymer ?
#
loop_
_entity_poly.entity_id
_entity_poly.type
_entity_poly.pdbx_seq_one_letter_code
_entity_poly.pdbx_strand_id
1 'polypeptide(L)'
;AVAGNGKAQKPQVERMVARLLGLNVLPTPADAADALAQAICHALRPSGALQGGEREQHLTAAQKQWALAQAQARKSSSVVRDM
;
A
#
# COMPACT_ATOMS: atom_id res chain seq x y z
N ALA A 1 3.03 -2.41 8.29
CA ALA A 1 1.81 -1.89 8.95
C ALA A 1 2.22 -0.72 9.85
N VAL A 2 1.44 0.38 9.91
CA VAL A 2 1.82 1.60 10.65
C VAL A 2 2.05 1.34 12.14
N ALA A 3 1.23 0.48 12.77
CA ALA A 3 1.32 0.15 14.19
C ALA A 3 2.20 -1.07 14.51
N GLY A 4 3.01 -1.57 13.56
CA GLY A 4 3.93 -2.70 13.76
C GLY A 4 3.28 -4.09 13.78
N ASN A 5 1.97 -4.21 13.98
CA ASN A 5 1.22 -5.46 13.84
C ASN A 5 -0.10 -5.24 13.08
N GLY A 6 -0.60 -6.28 12.41
CA GLY A 6 -1.83 -6.23 11.60
C GLY A 6 -3.14 -6.33 12.39
N LYS A 7 -3.06 -6.56 13.71
CA LYS A 7 -4.23 -6.68 14.62
C LYS A 7 -4.42 -5.43 15.49
N ALA A 8 -3.76 -4.33 15.13
CA ALA A 8 -3.81 -3.09 15.89
C ALA A 8 -5.23 -2.53 15.90
N GLN A 9 -5.70 -2.11 17.07
CA GLN A 9 -7.00 -1.48 17.22
C GLN A 9 -6.98 -0.04 16.68
N LYS A 10 -8.13 0.48 16.23
CA LYS A 10 -8.22 1.84 15.64
C LYS A 10 -7.57 2.95 16.49
N PRO A 11 -7.79 3.03 17.82
CA PRO A 11 -7.14 4.06 18.64
C PRO A 11 -5.62 3.95 18.71
N GLN A 12 -5.06 2.76 18.45
CA GLN A 12 -3.60 2.58 18.36
C GLN A 12 -3.07 3.12 17.03
N VAL A 13 -3.81 2.90 15.94
CA VAL A 13 -3.47 3.44 14.61
C VAL A 13 -3.51 4.97 14.63
N GLU A 14 -4.58 5.57 15.16
CA GLU A 14 -4.74 7.03 15.28
C GLU A 14 -3.58 7.69 16.04
N ARG A 15 -3.22 7.13 17.21
CA ARG A 15 -2.07 7.62 18.01
C ARG A 15 -0.74 7.49 17.27
N MET A 16 -0.55 6.39 16.54
CA MET A 16 0.67 6.19 15.75
C MET A 16 0.74 7.18 14.59
N VAL A 17 -0.36 7.46 13.90
CA VAL A 17 -0.43 8.47 12.83
C VAL A 17 -0.11 9.86 13.40
N ALA A 18 -0.74 10.25 14.50
CA ALA A 18 -0.46 11.54 15.14
C ALA A 18 1.02 11.68 15.53
N ARG A 19 1.61 10.63 16.12
CA ARG A 19 3.03 10.61 16.49
C ARG A 19 3.95 10.72 15.28
N LEU A 20 3.67 9.99 14.20
CA LEU A 20 4.51 9.98 13.00
C LEU A 20 4.46 11.30 12.23
N LEU A 21 3.33 11.99 12.27
CA LEU A 21 3.12 13.27 11.59
C LEU A 21 3.33 14.49 12.50
N GLY A 22 3.67 14.30 13.78
CA GLY A 22 3.85 15.38 14.74
C GLY A 22 2.56 16.16 15.05
N LEU A 23 1.40 15.51 14.99
CA LEU A 23 0.12 16.15 15.28
C LEU A 23 -0.10 16.26 16.79
N ASN A 24 -0.47 17.45 17.25
CA ASN A 24 -0.80 17.71 18.65
C ASN A 24 -2.16 17.12 19.07
N VAL A 25 -2.99 16.76 18.09
CA VAL A 25 -4.31 16.17 18.28
C VAL A 25 -4.43 14.91 17.44
N LEU A 26 -5.29 13.99 17.87
CA LEU A 26 -5.61 12.83 17.05
C LEU A 26 -6.32 13.27 15.76
N PRO A 27 -5.99 12.69 14.61
CA PRO A 27 -6.66 13.00 13.36
C PRO A 27 -8.16 12.65 13.47
N THR A 28 -9.00 13.64 13.20
CA THR A 28 -10.47 13.50 13.14
C THR A 28 -10.96 13.92 11.75
N PRO A 29 -11.90 13.20 11.14
CA PRO A 29 -12.61 12.04 11.67
C PRO A 29 -11.77 10.75 11.55
N ALA A 30 -12.27 9.63 12.10
CA ALA A 30 -11.51 8.37 12.15
C ALA A 30 -11.12 7.84 10.75
N ASP A 31 -11.88 8.18 9.72
CA ASP A 31 -11.57 7.89 8.32
C ASP A 31 -10.35 8.65 7.79
N ALA A 32 -10.11 9.89 8.24
CA ALA A 32 -8.90 10.64 7.91
C ALA A 32 -7.65 9.95 8.51
N ALA A 33 -7.76 9.39 9.72
CA ALA A 33 -6.69 8.60 10.31
C ALA A 33 -6.36 7.36 9.46
N ASP A 34 -7.39 6.67 8.98
CA ASP A 34 -7.26 5.48 8.12
C ASP A 34 -6.61 5.85 6.76
N ALA A 35 -6.98 6.98 6.15
CA ALA A 35 -6.38 7.48 4.92
C ALA A 35 -4.90 7.86 5.10
N LEU A 36 -4.57 8.60 6.15
CA LEU A 36 -3.19 8.95 6.49
C LEU A 36 -2.36 7.69 6.78
N ALA A 37 -2.92 6.71 7.47
CA ALA A 37 -2.24 5.45 7.74
C ALA A 37 -1.92 4.68 6.44
N GLN A 38 -2.81 4.68 5.44
CA GLN A 38 -2.52 4.11 4.11
C GLN A 38 -1.41 4.88 3.40
N ALA A 39 -1.45 6.20 3.40
CA ALA A 39 -0.43 7.04 2.76
C ALA A 39 0.96 6.78 3.37
N ILE A 40 1.05 6.75 4.70
CA ILE A 40 2.28 6.43 5.43
C ILE A 40 2.74 5.00 5.11
N CYS A 41 1.84 4.02 5.12
CA CYS A 41 2.17 2.65 4.72
C CYS A 41 2.74 2.57 3.30
N HIS A 42 2.23 3.36 2.38
CA HIS A 42 2.69 3.39 1.00
C HIS A 42 4.08 4.06 0.90
N ALA A 43 4.27 5.21 1.56
CA ALA A 43 5.53 5.94 1.57
C ALA A 43 6.68 5.14 2.21
N LEU A 44 6.39 4.37 3.27
CA LEU A 44 7.38 3.54 3.97
C LEU A 44 7.58 2.15 3.35
N ARG A 45 6.88 1.84 2.26
CA ARG A 45 7.04 0.55 1.57
C ARG A 45 8.37 0.56 0.79
N PRO A 46 9.25 -0.44 0.96
CA PRO A 46 10.47 -0.56 0.17
C PRO A 46 10.14 -0.62 -1.33
N SER A 47 10.92 0.08 -2.14
CA SER A 47 10.88 -0.04 -3.60
C SER A 47 11.05 -1.52 -3.99
N GLY A 48 10.13 -2.04 -4.81
CA GLY A 48 10.14 -3.46 -5.19
C GLY A 48 9.33 -4.40 -4.29
N ALA A 49 8.72 -3.95 -3.18
CA ALA A 49 7.88 -4.83 -2.34
C ALA A 49 6.59 -5.33 -3.02
N LEU A 50 6.28 -4.85 -4.23
CA LEU A 50 5.22 -5.37 -5.10
C LEU A 50 5.75 -6.28 -6.22
N GLN A 51 7.07 -6.35 -6.40
CA GLN A 51 7.75 -7.16 -7.40
C GLN A 51 8.48 -8.31 -6.70
N GLY A 52 7.89 -9.49 -6.79
CA GLY A 52 8.55 -10.73 -6.39
C GLY A 52 8.58 -11.03 -4.90
N GLY A 53 8.55 -12.34 -4.62
CA GLY A 53 8.55 -12.97 -3.29
C GLY A 53 7.92 -14.36 -3.35
N GLU A 54 7.79 -15.06 -2.22
CA GLU A 54 7.16 -16.40 -2.12
C GLU A 54 5.77 -16.47 -2.79
N ARG A 55 5.03 -15.35 -2.79
CA ARG A 55 3.74 -15.21 -3.48
C ARG A 55 3.81 -15.49 -4.98
N GLU A 56 4.94 -15.20 -5.63
CA GLU A 56 5.16 -15.43 -7.05
C GLU A 56 5.57 -16.88 -7.35
N GLN A 57 6.21 -17.54 -6.38
CA GLN A 57 6.62 -18.94 -6.46
C GLN A 57 5.42 -19.90 -6.43
N HIS A 58 4.35 -19.53 -5.73
CA HIS A 58 3.12 -20.32 -5.62
C HIS A 58 2.13 -20.10 -6.77
N LEU A 59 2.44 -19.23 -7.74
CA LEU A 59 1.56 -19.01 -8.88
C LEU A 59 1.63 -20.19 -9.85
N THR A 60 0.47 -20.67 -10.28
CA THR A 60 0.37 -21.65 -11.37
C THR A 60 0.88 -21.04 -12.68
N ALA A 61 1.23 -21.88 -13.66
CA ALA A 61 1.71 -21.40 -14.97
C ALA A 61 0.71 -20.43 -15.64
N ALA A 62 -0.58 -20.72 -15.56
CA ALA A 62 -1.64 -19.85 -16.10
C ALA A 62 -1.72 -18.50 -15.37
N GLN A 63 -1.55 -18.49 -14.05
CA GLN A 63 -1.56 -17.25 -13.26
C GLN A 63 -0.35 -16.37 -13.60
N LYS A 64 0.84 -16.97 -13.79
CA LYS A 64 2.04 -16.26 -14.25
C LYS A 64 1.83 -15.66 -15.65
N GLN A 65 1.28 -16.44 -16.57
CA GLN A 65 0.98 -15.96 -17.94
C GLN A 65 -0.01 -14.80 -17.93
N TRP A 66 -1.07 -14.88 -17.11
CA TRP A 66 -2.05 -13.80 -16.97
C TRP A 66 -1.45 -12.53 -16.34
N ALA A 67 -0.56 -12.68 -15.34
CA ALA A 67 0.13 -11.56 -14.74
C ALA A 67 1.07 -10.86 -15.73
N LEU A 68 1.83 -11.63 -16.53
CA LEU A 68 2.71 -11.09 -17.58
C LEU A 68 1.90 -10.34 -18.66
N ALA A 69 0.76 -10.89 -19.09
CA ALA A 69 -0.12 -10.24 -20.06
C ALA A 69 -0.69 -8.91 -19.54
N GLN A 70 -1.14 -8.87 -18.27
CA GLN A 70 -1.60 -7.63 -17.64
C GLN A 70 -0.49 -6.58 -17.50
N ALA A 71 0.73 -7.00 -17.17
CA ALA A 71 1.86 -6.09 -17.06
C ALA A 71 2.21 -5.45 -18.41
N GLN A 72 2.16 -6.22 -19.51
CA GLN A 72 2.31 -5.70 -20.87
C GLN A 72 1.20 -4.72 -21.24
N ALA A 73 -0.05 -5.02 -20.88
CA ALA A 73 -1.20 -4.13 -21.13
C ALA A 73 -1.14 -2.82 -20.33
N ARG A 74 -0.63 -2.84 -19.10
CA ARG A 74 -0.43 -1.62 -18.30
C ARG A 74 0.67 -0.72 -18.85
N LYS A 75 1.74 -1.31 -19.41
CA LYS A 75 2.83 -0.56 -20.07
C LYS A 75 2.39 0.08 -21.39
N SER A 76 1.48 -0.53 -22.13
CA SER A 76 0.90 0.10 -23.33
C SER A 76 -0.14 1.16 -22.97
N SER A 77 -0.89 0.99 -21.88
CA SER A 77 -1.87 1.98 -21.41
C SER A 77 -1.26 3.25 -20.80
N SER A 78 -0.02 3.22 -20.31
CA SER A 78 0.64 4.40 -19.74
C SER A 78 1.19 5.38 -20.78
N VAL A 79 1.07 5.09 -22.08
CA VAL A 79 1.60 5.91 -23.18
C VAL A 79 0.56 6.90 -23.75
N VAL A 80 -0.68 6.92 -23.25
CA VAL A 80 -1.71 7.88 -23.70
C VAL A 80 -2.30 8.65 -22.52
N ARG A 81 -1.56 9.66 -22.03
CA ARG A 81 -2.09 10.80 -21.27
C ARG A 81 -1.25 12.04 -21.55
N ASP A 82 -1.34 12.52 -22.78
CA ASP A 82 -1.07 13.91 -23.13
C ASP A 82 -2.09 14.32 -24.20
N MET A 83 -3.09 15.08 -23.77
CA MET A 83 -3.86 16.12 -24.50
C MET A 83 -5.04 16.57 -23.65
#